data_AF-A0A182TRT9-F1
#
_entry.id   AF-A0A182TRT9-F1
#
_cell.length_a   1.000
_cell.length_b   1.000
_cell.length_c   1.000
_cell.angle_alpha   90.00
_cell.angle_beta   90.00
_cell.angle_gamma   90.00
#
_symmetry.space_group_name_H-M   'P 1'
#
loop_
_entity.id
_entity.type
_entity.pdbx_description
1 polymer ?
#
loop_
_entity_poly.entity_id
_entity_poly.type
_entity_poly.pdbx_seq_one_letter_code
_entity_poly.pdbx_strand_id
1 'polypeptide(L)'
;VIEYRLNRTEDAFQELNKKSAALKRILSRIPDEIADRKTFLETIKEIASAIKKLLDAVNEVVGFIPGSSGKQAVEQRKKEFVKYSKKFSTTLKEYFKEGEANAVFVSALYLIHQTNQIMITVKNKCE
;
A
#
# COMPACT_ATOMS: atom_id res chain seq x y z
N VAL A 1 1.09 -18.65 2.44
CA VAL A 1 1.64 -17.34 1.98
C VAL A 1 0.87 -16.99 0.72
N ILE A 2 0.03 -15.95 0.71
CA ILE A 2 -0.68 -15.61 -0.54
C ILE A 2 0.32 -14.94 -1.49
N GLU A 3 0.71 -15.67 -2.53
CA GLU A 3 1.73 -15.30 -3.52
C GLU A 3 1.18 -14.23 -4.48
N TYR A 4 1.19 -12.97 -4.02
CA TYR A 4 0.96 -11.80 -4.86
C TYR A 4 2.21 -11.35 -5.64
N ARG A 5 3.25 -12.18 -5.65
CA ARG A 5 4.53 -11.87 -6.28
C ARG A 5 4.37 -11.95 -7.80
N LEU A 6 4.88 -10.93 -8.48
CA LEU A 6 5.03 -10.88 -9.94
C LEU A 6 6.23 -11.74 -10.34
N ASN A 7 6.08 -12.61 -11.33
CA ASN A 7 7.17 -13.50 -11.79
C ASN A 7 8.10 -12.84 -12.82
N ARG A 8 7.76 -11.64 -13.30
CA ARG A 8 8.54 -10.89 -14.29
C ARG A 8 9.88 -10.44 -13.73
N THR A 9 10.94 -10.57 -14.53
CA THR A 9 12.33 -10.29 -14.12
C THR A 9 12.69 -8.81 -14.23
N GLU A 10 11.90 -8.02 -14.94
CA GLU A 10 12.18 -6.60 -15.14
C GLU A 10 12.19 -5.81 -13.82
N ASP A 11 13.13 -4.87 -13.71
CA ASP A 11 13.40 -4.09 -12.51
C ASP A 11 12.15 -3.41 -11.94
N ALA A 12 11.27 -2.86 -12.80
CA ALA A 12 10.03 -2.21 -12.38
C ALA A 12 9.10 -3.15 -11.60
N PHE A 13 8.97 -4.41 -12.03
CA PHE A 13 8.10 -5.40 -11.37
C PHE A 13 8.75 -5.95 -10.09
N GLN A 14 10.07 -6.14 -10.09
CA GLN A 14 10.81 -6.51 -8.88
C GLN A 14 10.77 -5.40 -7.82
N GLU A 15 10.88 -4.15 -8.23
CA GLU A 15 10.78 -3.01 -7.34
C GLU A 15 9.36 -2.88 -6.77
N LEU A 16 8.32 -3.05 -7.59
CA LEU A 16 6.93 -3.10 -7.12
C LEU A 16 6.71 -4.20 -6.06
N ASN A 17 7.25 -5.41 -6.30
CA ASN A 17 7.23 -6.51 -5.31
C ASN A 17 7.88 -6.08 -3.98
N LYS A 18 9.07 -5.48 -4.04
CA LYS A 18 9.81 -5.00 -2.85
C LYS A 18 9.04 -3.92 -2.11
N LYS A 19 8.51 -2.91 -2.81
CA LYS A 19 7.76 -1.80 -2.19
C LYS A 19 6.45 -2.28 -1.55
N SER A 20 5.73 -3.18 -2.23
CA SER A 20 4.50 -3.81 -1.72
C SER A 20 4.78 -4.60 -0.44
N ALA A 21 5.83 -5.41 -0.42
CA ALA A 21 6.22 -6.16 0.77
C ALA A 21 6.63 -5.24 1.93
N ALA A 22 7.41 -4.20 1.65
CA ALA A 22 7.85 -3.23 2.65
C ALA A 22 6.66 -2.51 3.29
N LEU A 23 5.72 -1.98 2.49
CA LEU A 23 4.53 -1.30 3.02
C LEU A 23 3.71 -2.22 3.93
N LYS A 24 3.45 -3.45 3.48
CA LYS A 24 2.69 -4.43 4.27
C LYS A 24 3.37 -4.75 5.60
N ARG A 25 4.70 -4.90 5.58
CA ARG A 25 5.48 -5.18 6.79
C ARG A 25 5.40 -4.04 7.80
N ILE A 26 5.46 -2.77 7.34
CA ILE A 26 5.35 -1.62 8.24
C ILE A 26 3.92 -1.51 8.79
N LEU A 27 2.89 -1.68 7.95
CA LEU A 27 1.49 -1.67 8.40
C LEU A 27 1.19 -2.76 9.43
N SER A 28 1.82 -3.94 9.31
CA SER A 28 1.68 -5.03 10.29
C SER A 28 2.32 -4.74 11.65
N ARG A 29 3.22 -3.76 11.78
CA ARG A 29 3.82 -3.35 13.06
C ARG A 29 2.95 -2.40 13.88
N ILE A 30 1.89 -1.85 13.28
CA ILE A 30 1.01 -0.87 13.94
C ILE A 30 0.48 -1.38 15.30
N PRO A 31 -0.05 -2.61 15.44
CA PRO A 31 -0.58 -3.08 16.72
C PRO A 31 0.45 -3.08 17.86
N ASP A 32 1.72 -3.37 17.54
CA ASP A 32 2.81 -3.39 18.52
C ASP A 32 3.30 -1.98 18.86
N GLU A 33 3.30 -1.09 17.87
CA GLU A 33 3.92 0.24 17.99
C GLU A 33 2.94 1.34 18.42
N ILE A 34 1.63 1.14 18.24
CA ILE A 34 0.59 2.16 18.52
C ILE A 34 0.56 2.62 19.98
N ALA A 35 0.99 1.77 20.91
CA ALA A 35 1.05 2.06 22.34
C ALA A 35 2.17 3.05 22.69
N ASP A 36 3.31 3.01 21.98
CA ASP A 36 4.38 3.98 22.15
C ASP A 36 4.24 5.11 21.13
N ARG A 37 3.84 6.30 21.61
CA ARG A 37 3.57 7.44 20.73
C ARG A 37 4.79 7.86 19.89
N LYS A 38 6.02 7.73 20.43
CA LYS A 38 7.23 8.17 19.73
C LYS A 38 7.53 7.21 18.59
N THR A 39 7.58 5.93 18.88
CA THR A 39 7.75 4.87 17.88
C THR A 39 6.64 4.93 16.85
N PHE A 40 5.38 5.09 17.27
CA PHE A 40 4.26 5.17 16.35
C PHE A 40 4.35 6.35 15.37
N LEU A 41 4.82 7.53 15.81
CA LEU A 41 5.05 8.66 14.92
C LEU A 41 6.16 8.37 13.90
N GLU A 42 7.18 7.61 14.25
CA GLU A 42 8.19 7.13 13.31
C GLU A 42 7.60 6.13 12.32
N THR A 43 6.80 5.17 12.78
CA THR A 43 6.07 4.21 11.94
C THR A 43 5.17 4.93 10.93
N ILE A 44 4.45 5.98 11.34
CA ILE A 44 3.60 6.77 10.43
C ILE A 44 4.44 7.43 9.32
N LYS A 45 5.62 7.97 9.66
CA LYS A 45 6.54 8.55 8.66
C LYS A 45 7.06 7.48 7.70
N GLU A 46 7.40 6.30 8.21
CA GLU A 46 7.80 5.15 7.41
C GLU A 46 6.68 4.72 6.45
N ILE A 47 5.44 4.64 6.94
CA ILE A 47 4.24 4.32 6.12
C ILE A 47 4.06 5.35 5.02
N ALA A 48 4.12 6.64 5.33
CA ALA A 48 3.98 7.71 4.33
C ALA A 48 5.05 7.61 3.23
N SER A 49 6.30 7.33 3.62
CA SER A 49 7.40 7.10 2.67
C SER A 49 7.17 5.85 1.81
N ALA A 50 6.74 4.74 2.42
CA ALA A 50 6.48 3.48 1.72
C ALA A 50 5.29 3.59 0.76
N ILE A 51 4.23 4.32 1.14
CA ILE A 51 3.08 4.64 0.27
C ILE A 51 3.55 5.38 -0.98
N LYS A 52 4.35 6.44 -0.81
CA LYS A 52 4.88 7.21 -1.94
C LYS A 52 5.69 6.32 -2.87
N LYS A 53 6.66 5.57 -2.32
CA LYS A 53 7.50 4.64 -3.08
C LYS A 53 6.69 3.56 -3.82
N LEU A 54 5.62 3.05 -3.20
CA LEU A 54 4.72 2.09 -3.85
C LEU A 54 4.00 2.74 -5.04
N LEU A 55 3.45 3.94 -4.87
CA LEU A 55 2.75 4.66 -5.94
C LEU A 55 3.68 4.99 -7.11
N ASP A 56 4.92 5.38 -6.83
CA ASP A 56 5.95 5.62 -7.86
C ASP A 56 6.24 4.33 -8.64
N ALA A 57 6.46 3.20 -7.96
CA ALA A 57 6.67 1.90 -8.62
C ALA A 57 5.45 1.44 -9.44
N VAL A 58 4.23 1.73 -8.98
CA VAL A 58 3.00 1.46 -9.74
C VAL A 58 2.97 2.27 -11.04
N ASN A 59 3.37 3.54 -11.01
CA ASN A 59 3.43 4.36 -12.22
C ASN A 59 4.45 3.83 -13.23
N GLU A 60 5.59 3.33 -12.76
CA GLU A 60 6.58 2.72 -13.64
C GLU A 60 6.03 1.48 -14.34
N VAL A 61 5.41 0.55 -13.60
CA VAL A 61 4.84 -0.66 -14.22
C VAL A 61 3.68 -0.36 -15.18
N VAL A 62 2.93 0.73 -14.99
CA VAL A 62 1.86 1.15 -15.91
C VAL A 62 2.39 1.41 -17.33
N GLY A 63 3.65 1.83 -17.46
CA GLY A 63 4.33 1.95 -18.76
C GLY A 63 4.45 0.63 -19.52
N PHE A 64 4.57 -0.50 -18.80
CA PHE A 64 4.79 -1.84 -19.35
C PHE A 64 3.49 -2.61 -19.61
N ILE A 65 2.34 -2.12 -19.13
CA ILE A 65 1.05 -2.79 -19.34
C ILE A 65 0.59 -2.58 -20.79
N PRO A 66 0.32 -3.66 -21.55
CA PRO A 66 -0.20 -3.55 -22.91
C PRO A 66 -1.67 -3.09 -22.91
N GLY A 67 -2.00 -2.24 -23.89
CA GLY A 67 -3.38 -1.77 -24.12
C GLY A 67 -3.88 -0.72 -23.11
N SER A 68 -4.92 0.02 -23.52
CA SER A 68 -5.52 1.09 -22.70
C SER A 68 -6.35 0.55 -21.52
N SER A 69 -7.00 -0.60 -21.68
CA SER A 69 -7.87 -1.20 -20.67
C SER A 69 -7.10 -1.68 -19.42
N GLY A 70 -5.91 -2.27 -19.60
CA GLY A 70 -5.04 -2.68 -18.49
C GLY A 70 -4.51 -1.48 -17.71
N LYS A 71 -4.06 -0.43 -18.41
CA LYS A 71 -3.60 0.82 -17.80
C LYS A 71 -4.71 1.49 -16.98
N GLN A 72 -5.93 1.56 -17.53
CA GLN A 72 -7.10 2.09 -16.82
C GLN A 72 -7.43 1.29 -15.55
N ALA A 73 -7.33 -0.04 -15.60
CA ALA A 73 -7.58 -0.89 -14.43
C ALA A 73 -6.58 -0.60 -13.29
N VAL A 74 -5.28 -0.49 -13.61
CA VAL A 74 -4.25 -0.19 -12.60
C VAL A 74 -4.38 1.24 -12.06
N GLU A 75 -4.66 2.23 -12.92
CA GLU A 75 -4.92 3.60 -12.49
C GLU A 75 -6.17 3.69 -11.58
N GLN A 76 -7.21 2.89 -11.85
CA GLN A 76 -8.37 2.81 -10.97
C GLN A 76 -8.00 2.25 -9.60
N ARG A 77 -7.22 1.16 -9.54
CA ARG A 77 -6.72 0.60 -8.27
C ARG A 77 -5.86 1.59 -7.49
N LYS A 78 -5.02 2.34 -8.18
CA LYS A 78 -4.21 3.42 -7.61
C LYS A 78 -5.08 4.51 -6.99
N LYS A 79 -6.15 4.95 -7.68
CA LYS A 79 -7.11 5.93 -7.13
C LYS A 79 -7.81 5.39 -5.87
N GLU A 80 -8.24 4.14 -5.89
CA GLU A 80 -8.83 3.49 -4.70
C GLU A 80 -7.83 3.46 -3.54
N PHE A 81 -6.59 3.04 -3.80
CA PHE A 81 -5.54 3.01 -2.79
C PHE A 81 -5.29 4.39 -2.17
N VAL A 82 -5.21 5.45 -2.98
CA VAL A 82 -5.06 6.83 -2.49
C VAL A 82 -6.26 7.25 -1.62
N LYS A 83 -7.48 6.85 -1.97
CA LYS A 83 -8.68 7.09 -1.14
C LYS A 83 -8.54 6.43 0.24
N TYR A 84 -8.10 5.18 0.30
CA TYR A 84 -7.88 4.48 1.58
C TYR A 84 -6.69 5.05 2.37
N SER A 85 -5.64 5.52 1.70
CA SER A 85 -4.52 6.21 2.36
C SER A 85 -4.97 7.52 3.02
N LYS A 86 -5.82 8.31 2.34
CA LYS A 86 -6.43 9.50 2.95
C LYS A 86 -7.30 9.14 4.15
N LYS A 87 -8.11 8.09 4.05
CA LYS A 87 -8.93 7.60 5.16
C LYS A 87 -8.06 7.20 6.36
N PHE A 88 -6.97 6.47 6.13
CA PHE A 88 -6.00 6.12 7.17
C PHE A 88 -5.44 7.36 7.89
N SER A 89 -5.04 8.39 7.14
CA SER A 89 -4.58 9.64 7.74
C SER A 89 -5.65 10.36 8.56
N THR A 90 -6.92 10.33 8.15
CA THR A 90 -8.04 10.87 8.94
C THR A 90 -8.21 10.07 10.22
N THR A 91 -8.23 8.74 10.14
CA THR A 91 -8.36 7.86 11.29
C THR A 91 -7.21 8.01 12.29
N LEU A 92 -5.97 8.24 11.82
CA LEU A 92 -4.85 8.59 12.69
C LEU A 92 -5.10 9.89 13.46
N LYS A 93 -5.67 10.92 12.82
CA LYS A 93 -6.01 12.18 13.49
C LYS A 93 -7.09 11.99 14.54
N GLU A 94 -8.09 11.15 14.27
CA GLU A 94 -9.14 10.78 15.22
C GLU A 94 -8.55 10.00 16.40
N TYR A 95 -7.69 9.01 16.13
CA TYR A 95 -6.96 8.28 17.17
C TYR A 95 -6.17 9.19 18.12
N PHE A 96 -5.44 10.18 17.59
CA PHE A 96 -4.70 11.12 18.45
C PHE A 96 -5.61 12.03 19.29
N LYS A 97 -6.91 12.12 18.98
CA LYS A 97 -7.90 12.90 19.75
C LYS A 97 -8.67 12.03 20.73
N GLU A 98 -9.15 10.88 20.28
CA GLU A 98 -10.14 10.04 20.97
C GLU A 98 -9.53 8.74 21.56
N GLY A 99 -8.32 8.36 21.13
CA GLY A 99 -7.61 7.17 21.60
C GLY A 99 -8.10 5.84 21.03
N GLU A 100 -9.02 5.85 20.06
CA GLU A 100 -9.61 4.64 19.48
C GLU A 100 -8.66 3.96 18.48
N ALA A 101 -7.96 2.92 18.94
CA ALA A 101 -6.94 2.22 18.17
C ALA A 101 -7.51 1.23 17.12
N ASN A 102 -8.71 0.67 17.32
CA ASN A 102 -9.25 -0.34 16.41
C ASN A 102 -9.50 0.23 15.02
N ALA A 103 -10.01 1.46 14.90
CA ALA A 103 -10.19 2.12 13.62
C ALA A 103 -8.86 2.22 12.85
N VAL A 104 -7.74 2.47 13.53
CA VAL A 104 -6.41 2.52 12.92
C VAL A 104 -6.02 1.14 12.39
N PHE A 105 -6.23 0.08 13.18
CA PHE A 105 -5.93 -1.29 12.76
C PHE A 105 -6.74 -1.71 11.54
N VAL A 106 -8.05 -1.46 11.57
CA VAL A 106 -8.96 -1.74 10.46
C VAL A 106 -8.53 -0.97 9.21
N SER A 107 -8.20 0.31 9.35
CA SER A 107 -7.75 1.12 8.22
C SER A 107 -6.39 0.67 7.66
N ALA A 108 -5.48 0.19 8.51
CA ALA A 108 -4.21 -0.39 8.07
C ALA A 108 -4.40 -1.71 7.30
N LEU A 109 -5.30 -2.58 7.77
CA LEU A 109 -5.68 -3.81 7.07
C LEU A 109 -6.27 -3.51 5.69
N TYR A 110 -7.10 -2.48 5.57
CA TYR A 110 -7.59 -2.03 4.27
C TYR A 110 -6.46 -1.59 3.33
N LEU A 111 -5.44 -0.88 3.82
CA LEU A 111 -4.28 -0.51 3.00
C LEU A 111 -3.47 -1.73 2.53
N ILE A 112 -3.29 -2.74 3.39
CA ILE A 112 -2.69 -4.02 3.00
C ILE A 112 -3.52 -4.68 1.90
N HIS A 113 -4.84 -4.73 2.06
CA HIS A 113 -5.74 -5.30 1.06
C HIS A 113 -5.66 -4.56 -0.28
N GLN A 114 -5.71 -3.22 -0.28
CA GLN A 114 -5.60 -2.42 -1.49
C GLN A 114 -4.23 -2.60 -2.17
N THR A 115 -3.16 -2.73 -1.39
CA THR A 115 -1.83 -3.08 -1.92
C THR A 115 -1.88 -4.41 -2.68
N ASN A 116 -2.52 -5.44 -2.11
CA ASN A 116 -2.65 -6.73 -2.77
C ASN A 116 -3.52 -6.64 -4.04
N GLN A 117 -4.60 -5.85 -4.03
CA GLN A 117 -5.44 -5.64 -5.22
C GLN A 117 -4.67 -5.00 -6.39
N ILE A 118 -3.78 -4.05 -6.10
CA ILE A 118 -2.87 -3.50 -7.11
C ILE A 118 -1.99 -4.61 -7.69
N MET A 119 -1.33 -5.41 -6.84
CA MET A 119 -0.46 -6.50 -7.28
C MET A 119 -1.18 -7.51 -8.18
N ILE A 120 -2.38 -7.95 -7.78
CA ILE A 120 -3.21 -8.88 -8.55
C ILE A 120 -3.60 -8.28 -9.90
N THR A 121 -3.97 -6.99 -9.90
CA THR A 121 -4.37 -6.31 -11.15
C THR A 121 -3.20 -6.18 -12.10
N VAL A 122 -2.01 -5.80 -11.60
CA VAL A 122 -0.80 -5.74 -12.42
C VAL A 122 -0.45 -7.13 -12.95
N LYS A 123 -0.52 -8.17 -12.12
CA LYS A 123 -0.29 -9.57 -12.51
C LYS A 123 -1.22 -9.98 -13.65
N ASN A 124 -2.54 -9.86 -13.47
CA ASN A 124 -3.54 -10.24 -14.47
C ASN A 124 -3.49 -9.44 -15.77
N LYS A 125 -2.77 -8.31 -15.82
CA LYS A 125 -2.64 -7.46 -17.01
C LYS A 125 -1.26 -7.56 -17.66
N CYS A 126 -0.29 -8.20 -17.02
CA CYS A 126 1.09 -8.31 -17.48
C CYS A 126 1.63 -9.74 -17.59
N GLU A 127 0.95 -10.71 -16.99
CA GLU A 127 1.17 -12.17 -17.07
C GLU A 127 -0.10 -12.82 -17.63
#